data_AF-A0A2N6KH95-F1
#
_entry.id   AF-A0A2N6KH95-F1
#
_cell.length_a   1.000
_cell.length_b   1.000
_cell.length_c   1.000
_cell.angle_alpha   90.00
_cell.angle_beta   90.00
_cell.angle_gamma   90.00
#
_symmetry.space_group_name_H-M   'P 1'
#
loop_
_entity.id
_entity.type
_entity.pdbx_description
1 polymer ?
#
loop_
_entity_poly.entity_id
_entity_poly.type
_entity_poly.pdbx_seq_one_letter_code
_entity_poly.pdbx_strand_id
1 'polypeptide(L)'
;MTSFLRLFSLAVSVPTLCLAVNAAVPLLSHAQTPTQTTFRDVPPNYWAQPFIQRLAQRNIVAGYPDGTFRPEQAVQRDELAAIIRQAFNQPPVRQIESGSVFKDVSEQSWAERPIESAYQQGFMSAYPNGNFRPNQPVTKLEAITALNRGLDLTSDTPVAVSPTTQQRARRKPVFVPIAITSLMQPLIISRAEAVPPGTMTPPETTQPERSASAIVNDYYTDASSIPQNAIPDVAAATKQNIVVNYPNARELNPNQPASRAEIAALIHQTLVSQGRIEPLPEDSPANQYIVRTSGNNRR
;
A
#
# COMPACT_ATOMS: atom_id res chain seq x y z
N MET A 1 -30.86 -52.05 79.60
CA MET A 1 -32.15 -51.56 80.15
C MET A 1 -32.30 -50.10 79.77
N THR A 2 -33.47 -49.79 79.23
CA THR A 2 -33.90 -48.61 78.48
C THR A 2 -34.07 -47.33 79.30
N SER A 3 -33.87 -46.17 78.65
CA SER A 3 -34.83 -45.04 78.53
C SER A 3 -34.09 -43.78 78.02
N PHE A 4 -34.34 -43.26 76.81
CA PHE A 4 -35.44 -42.37 76.38
C PHE A 4 -35.55 -41.05 77.17
N LEU A 5 -35.13 -39.92 76.60
CA LEU A 5 -36.01 -38.85 76.06
C LEU A 5 -35.20 -37.64 75.55
N ARG A 6 -35.61 -37.12 74.38
CA ARG A 6 -35.26 -35.79 73.84
C ARG A 6 -36.08 -34.71 74.54
N LEU A 7 -35.62 -33.45 74.59
CA LEU A 7 -36.40 -32.27 74.15
C LEU A 7 -35.58 -30.94 74.22
N PHE A 8 -35.61 -30.22 73.08
CA PHE A 8 -35.65 -28.76 72.84
C PHE A 8 -34.63 -27.82 73.52
N SER A 9 -33.75 -27.15 72.76
CA SER A 9 -33.97 -25.95 71.91
C SER A 9 -33.80 -24.64 72.69
N LEU A 10 -32.73 -23.91 72.37
CA LEU A 10 -32.68 -22.45 72.40
C LEU A 10 -31.60 -22.02 71.39
N ALA A 11 -32.06 -21.51 70.25
CA ALA A 11 -31.24 -20.88 69.24
C ALA A 11 -30.81 -19.49 69.74
N VAL A 12 -29.51 -19.24 69.78
CA VAL A 12 -28.94 -17.90 69.88
C VAL A 12 -28.28 -17.61 68.54
N SER A 13 -28.95 -16.75 67.76
CA SER A 13 -28.47 -16.22 66.49
C SER A 13 -27.41 -15.16 66.77
N VAL A 14 -26.17 -15.41 66.33
CA VAL A 14 -25.11 -14.40 66.26
C VAL A 14 -25.11 -13.87 64.82
N PRO A 15 -25.42 -12.59 64.58
CA PRO A 15 -25.24 -12.03 63.25
C PRO A 15 -23.73 -11.83 63.01
N THR A 16 -23.15 -12.72 62.20
CA THR A 16 -21.81 -12.56 61.63
C THR A 16 -21.79 -11.29 60.77
N LEU A 17 -21.11 -10.26 61.26
CA LEU A 17 -20.85 -9.02 60.54
C LEU A 17 -19.87 -9.31 59.40
N CYS A 18 -20.39 -9.59 58.21
CA CYS A 18 -19.61 -9.63 56.97
C CYS A 18 -19.19 -8.19 56.61
N LEU A 19 -17.96 -7.82 56.91
CA LEU A 19 -17.31 -6.65 56.30
C LEU A 19 -17.04 -6.97 54.82
N ALA A 20 -17.98 -6.59 53.95
CA ALA A 20 -17.74 -6.56 52.51
C ALA A 20 -16.86 -5.33 52.20
N VAL A 21 -15.57 -5.58 51.91
CA VAL A 21 -14.70 -4.56 51.33
C VAL A 21 -15.13 -4.38 49.87
N ASN A 22 -15.99 -3.40 49.59
CA ASN A 22 -16.24 -2.96 48.23
C ASN A 22 -14.97 -2.26 47.72
N ALA A 23 -14.10 -3.01 47.05
CA ALA A 23 -13.09 -2.41 46.19
C ALA A 23 -13.82 -1.81 44.99
N ALA A 24 -14.09 -0.50 45.03
CA ALA A 24 -14.50 0.25 43.86
C ALA A 24 -13.34 0.23 42.87
N VAL A 25 -13.41 -0.66 41.88
CA VAL A 25 -12.50 -0.62 40.73
C VAL A 25 -12.81 0.67 39.99
N PRO A 26 -11.88 1.63 39.87
CA PRO A 26 -12.13 2.78 39.01
C PRO A 26 -12.25 2.25 37.59
N LEU A 27 -13.42 2.43 36.98
CA LEU A 27 -13.55 2.31 35.53
C LEU A 27 -12.59 3.35 34.95
N LEU A 28 -11.48 2.89 34.38
CA LEU A 28 -10.62 3.73 33.56
C LEU A 28 -11.46 4.14 32.34
N SER A 29 -12.10 5.32 32.44
CA SER A 29 -12.57 6.04 31.27
C SER A 29 -11.36 6.25 30.38
N HIS A 30 -11.29 5.49 29.29
CA HIS A 30 -10.37 5.79 28.20
C HIS A 30 -10.89 7.09 27.59
N ALA A 31 -10.34 8.22 28.04
CA ALA A 31 -10.63 9.51 27.44
C ALA A 31 -10.29 9.39 25.95
N GLN A 32 -11.32 9.37 25.12
CA GLN A 32 -11.15 9.49 23.67
C GLN A 32 -10.51 10.85 23.45
N THR A 33 -9.22 10.88 23.10
CA THR A 33 -8.53 12.11 22.77
C THR A 33 -9.35 12.80 21.67
N PRO A 34 -9.75 14.07 21.83
CA PRO A 34 -10.54 14.74 20.82
C PRO A 34 -9.82 14.65 19.48
N THR A 35 -10.54 14.31 18.40
CA THR A 35 -9.98 14.24 17.05
C THR A 35 -9.43 15.61 16.68
N GLN A 36 -8.12 15.80 16.86
CA GLN A 36 -7.46 17.05 16.56
C GLN A 36 -7.37 17.19 15.04
N THR A 37 -8.18 18.10 14.49
CA THR A 37 -8.29 18.32 13.03
C THR A 37 -7.42 19.49 12.54
N THR A 38 -6.76 20.21 13.45
CA THR A 38 -5.86 21.33 13.16
C THR A 38 -4.60 21.22 13.99
N PHE A 39 -3.43 21.52 13.41
CA PHE A 39 -2.14 21.39 14.07
C PHE A 39 -1.42 22.74 14.13
N ARG A 40 -0.74 23.02 15.25
CA ARG A 40 -0.12 24.33 15.50
C ARG A 40 0.98 24.67 14.47
N ASP A 41 1.69 23.66 14.00
CA ASP A 41 2.80 23.72 13.05
C ASP A 41 2.37 23.45 11.60
N VAL A 42 1.07 23.41 11.33
CA VAL A 42 0.50 23.28 9.98
C VAL A 42 -0.43 24.47 9.73
N PRO A 43 0.11 25.65 9.37
CA PRO A 43 -0.71 26.83 9.12
C PRO A 43 -1.62 26.64 7.88
N PRO A 44 -2.71 27.42 7.72
CA PRO A 44 -3.66 27.28 6.61
C PRO A 44 -3.05 27.37 5.21
N ASN A 45 -1.93 28.09 5.07
CA ASN A 45 -1.20 28.23 3.80
C ASN A 45 -0.09 27.20 3.59
N TYR A 46 0.07 26.23 4.50
CA TYR A 46 1.03 25.15 4.33
C TYR A 46 0.59 24.20 3.21
N TRP A 47 1.50 23.84 2.31
CA TRP A 47 1.18 23.16 1.06
C TRP A 47 0.40 21.84 1.24
N ALA A 48 0.71 21.07 2.29
CA ALA A 48 0.06 19.80 2.57
C ALA A 48 -1.10 19.90 3.57
N GLN A 49 -1.40 21.10 4.07
CA GLN A 49 -2.47 21.33 5.04
C GLN A 49 -3.79 20.65 4.65
N PRO A 50 -4.31 20.79 3.41
CA PRO A 50 -5.59 20.17 3.06
C PRO A 50 -5.52 18.64 3.05
N PHE A 51 -4.40 18.03 2.64
CA PHE A 51 -4.22 16.57 2.70
C PHE A 51 -4.21 16.08 4.15
N ILE A 52 -3.40 16.72 4.99
CA ILE A 52 -3.23 16.40 6.40
C ILE A 52 -4.59 16.51 7.13
N GLN A 53 -5.32 17.60 6.92
CA GLN A 53 -6.62 17.83 7.54
C GLN A 53 -7.64 16.74 7.16
N ARG A 54 -7.73 16.39 5.86
CA ARG A 54 -8.66 15.36 5.37
C ARG A 54 -8.37 13.98 5.96
N LEU A 55 -7.10 13.64 6.14
CA LEU A 55 -6.69 12.38 6.76
C LEU A 55 -6.89 12.39 8.29
N ALA A 56 -6.61 13.50 8.96
CA ALA A 56 -6.82 13.64 10.41
C ALA A 56 -8.31 13.53 10.78
N GLN A 57 -9.20 14.14 10.01
CA GLN A 57 -10.67 14.01 10.17
C GLN A 57 -11.17 12.56 10.09
N ARG A 58 -10.42 11.69 9.41
CA ARG A 58 -10.73 10.27 9.24
C ARG A 58 -9.97 9.38 10.21
N ASN A 59 -9.22 9.97 11.14
CA ASN A 59 -8.32 9.27 12.05
C ASN A 59 -7.30 8.39 11.30
N ILE A 60 -6.85 8.79 10.11
CA ILE A 60 -5.83 8.06 9.34
C ILE A 60 -4.43 8.48 9.78
N VAL A 61 -4.26 9.76 10.06
CA VAL A 61 -3.05 10.32 10.65
C VAL A 61 -3.43 11.05 11.94
N ALA A 62 -2.51 11.09 12.89
CA ALA A 62 -2.67 11.81 14.14
C ALA A 62 -1.45 12.72 14.39
N GLY A 63 -1.68 13.80 15.13
CA GLY A 63 -0.62 14.64 15.67
C GLY A 63 -0.06 14.07 16.96
N TYR A 64 0.91 14.78 17.52
CA TYR A 64 1.55 14.49 18.79
C TYR A 64 0.76 15.10 19.95
N PRO A 65 0.93 14.60 21.19
CA PRO A 65 0.26 15.14 22.37
C PRO A 65 0.55 16.63 22.65
N ASP A 66 1.62 17.18 22.09
CA ASP A 66 1.99 18.60 22.15
C ASP A 66 1.19 19.49 21.17
N GLY A 67 0.26 18.91 20.41
CA GLY A 67 -0.59 19.60 19.44
C GLY A 67 0.06 19.83 18.08
N THR A 68 1.22 19.25 17.81
CA THR A 68 1.95 19.35 16.53
C THR A 68 1.68 18.17 15.60
N PHE A 69 1.88 18.35 14.29
CA PHE A 69 1.88 17.25 13.31
C PHE A 69 3.29 16.81 12.94
N ARG A 70 4.27 17.72 13.06
CA ARG A 70 5.67 17.62 12.63
C ARG A 70 5.79 17.31 11.13
N PRO A 71 5.25 18.16 10.25
CA PRO A 71 5.10 17.85 8.84
C PRO A 71 6.43 17.57 8.13
N GLU A 72 7.51 18.22 8.55
CA GLU A 72 8.85 18.08 7.96
C GLU A 72 9.65 16.89 8.54
N GLN A 73 9.14 16.21 9.57
CA GLN A 73 9.84 15.08 10.17
C GLN A 73 9.81 13.88 9.21
N ALA A 74 10.94 13.21 9.03
CA ALA A 74 11.00 11.97 8.27
C ALA A 74 10.16 10.86 8.91
N VAL A 75 9.49 10.05 8.09
CA VAL A 75 8.67 8.93 8.53
C VAL A 75 9.50 7.66 8.61
N GLN A 76 9.42 6.96 9.74
CA GLN A 76 10.04 5.64 9.92
C GLN A 76 9.19 4.52 9.31
N ARG A 77 9.80 3.35 9.09
CA ARG A 77 9.13 2.20 8.46
C ARG A 77 7.96 1.67 9.26
N ASP A 78 8.05 1.67 10.59
CA ASP A 78 6.95 1.29 11.48
C ASP A 78 5.78 2.29 11.45
N GLU A 79 6.09 3.58 11.45
CA GLU A 79 5.11 4.66 11.30
C GLU A 79 4.38 4.56 9.96
N LEU A 80 5.10 4.31 8.86
CA LEU A 80 4.46 4.09 7.56
C LEU A 80 3.54 2.86 7.60
N ALA A 81 3.97 1.75 8.21
CA ALA A 81 3.15 0.56 8.36
C ALA A 81 1.85 0.84 9.13
N ALA A 82 1.92 1.66 10.19
CA ALA A 82 0.76 2.10 10.95
C ALA A 82 -0.20 2.97 10.13
N ILE A 83 0.32 3.92 9.36
CA ILE A 83 -0.48 4.76 8.46
C ILE A 83 -1.16 3.90 7.38
N ILE A 84 -0.43 2.95 6.78
CA ILE A 84 -0.97 2.02 5.78
C ILE A 84 -2.09 1.18 6.38
N ARG A 85 -1.87 0.57 7.56
CA ARG A 85 -2.89 -0.25 8.25
C ARG A 85 -4.15 0.56 8.58
N GLN A 86 -3.99 1.83 8.92
CA GLN A 86 -5.12 2.70 9.22
C GLN A 86 -5.86 3.16 7.94
N ALA A 87 -5.11 3.36 6.86
CA ALA A 87 -5.67 3.82 5.58
C ALA A 87 -6.30 2.69 4.77
N PHE A 88 -5.72 1.48 4.75
CA PHE A 88 -6.08 0.40 3.83
C PHE A 88 -6.36 -0.91 4.58
N ASN A 89 -7.30 -1.68 4.04
CA ASN A 89 -7.66 -3.00 4.55
C ASN A 89 -7.76 -3.96 3.37
N GLN A 90 -6.60 -4.45 2.90
CA GLN A 90 -6.52 -5.41 1.82
C GLN A 90 -6.57 -6.84 2.37
N PRO A 91 -7.06 -7.82 1.59
CA PRO A 91 -6.94 -9.21 1.98
C PRO A 91 -5.45 -9.60 2.10
N PRO A 92 -5.09 -10.48 3.06
CA PRO A 92 -3.71 -10.94 3.20
C PRO A 92 -3.29 -11.74 1.96
N VAL A 93 -2.15 -11.39 1.39
CA VAL A 93 -1.50 -12.10 0.27
C VAL A 93 -0.29 -12.93 0.74
N ARG A 94 0.14 -12.75 2.00
CA ARG A 94 1.17 -13.55 2.67
C ARG A 94 0.61 -14.14 3.96
N GLN A 95 0.98 -15.38 4.24
CA GLN A 95 0.71 -16.03 5.53
C GLN A 95 1.90 -15.77 6.47
N ILE A 96 1.60 -15.55 7.75
CA ILE A 96 2.62 -15.51 8.82
C ILE A 96 2.24 -16.56 9.85
N GLU A 97 3.25 -17.26 10.38
CA GLU A 97 3.07 -18.19 11.48
C GLU A 97 2.84 -17.40 12.78
N SER A 98 2.28 -18.05 13.81
CA SER A 98 2.12 -17.41 15.12
C SER A 98 3.48 -17.20 15.79
N GLY A 99 3.76 -15.96 16.22
CA GLY A 99 5.01 -15.52 16.85
C GLY A 99 5.69 -14.40 16.05
N SER A 100 6.70 -13.75 16.64
CA SER A 100 7.40 -12.64 15.97
C SER A 100 8.01 -13.06 14.61
N VAL A 101 7.47 -12.46 13.55
CA VAL A 101 7.90 -12.69 12.15
C VAL A 101 9.28 -12.08 11.86
N PHE A 102 9.68 -11.06 12.63
CA PHE A 102 10.87 -10.27 12.36
C PHE A 102 11.79 -10.21 13.57
N LYS A 103 13.07 -10.51 13.36
CA LYS A 103 14.08 -10.63 14.42
C LYS A 103 14.29 -9.35 15.23
N ASP A 104 13.98 -8.19 14.65
CA ASP A 104 14.15 -6.86 15.23
C ASP A 104 12.82 -6.18 15.60
N VAL A 105 11.73 -6.95 15.67
CA VAL A 105 10.42 -6.47 16.12
C VAL A 105 9.97 -7.32 17.31
N SER A 106 9.91 -6.71 18.48
CA SER A 106 9.37 -7.35 19.69
C SER A 106 7.85 -7.48 19.60
N GLU A 107 7.30 -8.61 20.07
CA GLU A 107 5.84 -8.84 20.22
C GLU A 107 5.17 -7.83 21.17
N GLN A 108 5.95 -7.18 22.04
CA GLN A 108 5.47 -6.13 22.93
C GLN A 108 5.54 -4.73 22.30
N SER A 109 6.10 -4.61 21.10
CA SER A 109 6.21 -3.33 20.39
C SER A 109 4.84 -2.86 19.90
N TRP A 110 4.56 -1.56 20.03
CA TRP A 110 3.38 -0.93 19.43
C TRP A 110 3.32 -1.13 17.90
N ALA A 111 4.50 -1.31 17.28
CA ALA A 111 4.67 -1.44 15.85
C ALA A 111 4.46 -2.87 15.33
N GLU A 112 4.39 -3.88 16.19
CA GLU A 112 4.28 -5.29 15.76
C GLU A 112 3.05 -5.51 14.86
N ARG A 113 1.82 -5.30 15.36
CA ARG A 113 0.61 -5.43 14.53
C ARG A 113 0.60 -4.57 13.25
N PRO A 114 0.95 -3.26 13.30
CA PRO A 114 1.12 -2.46 12.08
C PRO A 114 2.03 -3.09 11.03
N ILE A 115 3.22 -3.54 11.45
CA ILE A 115 4.24 -4.11 10.58
C ILE A 115 3.76 -5.42 9.97
N GLU A 116 3.21 -6.32 10.79
CA GLU A 116 2.70 -7.61 10.33
C GLU A 116 1.53 -7.43 9.36
N SER A 117 0.59 -6.54 9.66
CA SER A 117 -0.53 -6.22 8.79
C SER A 117 -0.05 -5.70 7.43
N ALA A 118 0.86 -4.74 7.42
CA ALA A 118 1.41 -4.18 6.16
C ALA A 118 2.21 -5.23 5.37
N TYR A 119 2.87 -6.17 6.06
CA TYR A 119 3.58 -7.27 5.43
C TYR A 119 2.63 -8.33 4.86
N GLN A 120 1.63 -8.78 5.62
CA GLN A 120 0.64 -9.76 5.19
C GLN A 120 -0.16 -9.28 3.98
N GLN A 121 -0.53 -8.00 3.97
CA GLN A 121 -1.30 -7.36 2.90
C GLN A 121 -0.44 -6.98 1.69
N GLY A 122 0.86 -7.30 1.69
CA GLY A 122 1.72 -7.11 0.52
C GLY A 122 2.27 -5.70 0.32
N PHE A 123 1.85 -4.71 1.11
CA PHE A 123 2.35 -3.34 1.03
C PHE A 123 3.84 -3.24 1.29
N MET A 124 4.33 -3.81 2.39
CA MET A 124 5.72 -3.69 2.81
C MET A 124 6.42 -5.05 2.81
N SER A 125 7.73 -5.05 2.62
CA SER A 125 8.56 -6.26 2.69
C SER A 125 9.66 -6.08 3.73
N ALA A 126 10.07 -7.18 4.36
CA ALA A 126 11.26 -7.22 5.19
C ALA A 126 12.53 -7.37 4.36
N TYR A 127 13.67 -7.16 5.00
CA TYR A 127 14.98 -7.38 4.40
C TYR A 127 15.33 -8.88 4.36
N PRO A 128 16.17 -9.34 3.41
CA PRO A 128 16.53 -10.76 3.27
C PRO A 128 17.14 -11.41 4.51
N ASN A 129 17.66 -10.62 5.45
CA ASN A 129 18.23 -11.10 6.71
C ASN A 129 17.20 -11.43 7.79
N GLY A 130 15.90 -11.21 7.53
CA GLY A 130 14.80 -11.44 8.47
C GLY A 130 14.49 -10.25 9.39
N ASN A 131 15.03 -9.07 9.09
CA ASN A 131 14.77 -7.84 9.83
C ASN A 131 13.76 -6.95 9.08
N PHE A 132 12.93 -6.21 9.81
CA PHE A 132 12.05 -5.19 9.25
C PHE A 132 12.69 -3.79 9.26
N ARG A 133 13.58 -3.51 10.22
CA ARG A 133 14.19 -2.20 10.50
C ARG A 133 13.16 -1.10 10.80
N PRO A 134 12.36 -1.24 11.88
CA PRO A 134 11.25 -0.33 12.17
C PRO A 134 11.65 1.15 12.20
N ASN A 135 12.79 1.47 12.82
CA ASN A 135 13.26 2.84 13.00
C ASN A 135 14.00 3.45 11.79
N GLN A 136 14.11 2.72 10.68
CA GLN A 136 14.77 3.25 9.48
C GLN A 136 13.81 4.23 8.77
N PRO A 137 14.26 5.45 8.40
CA PRO A 137 13.47 6.35 7.57
C PRO A 137 13.13 5.74 6.21
N VAL A 138 11.89 5.95 5.76
CA VAL A 138 11.41 5.49 4.44
C VAL A 138 11.68 6.56 3.39
N THR A 139 12.15 6.17 2.21
CA THR A 139 12.26 7.13 1.10
C THR A 139 10.93 7.33 0.38
N LYS A 140 10.81 8.44 -0.36
CA LYS A 140 9.58 8.69 -1.15
C LYS A 140 9.29 7.58 -2.15
N LEU A 141 10.33 7.05 -2.80
CA LEU A 141 10.21 5.92 -3.72
C LEU A 141 9.70 4.66 -3.02
N GLU A 142 10.25 4.35 -1.84
CA GLU A 142 9.81 3.18 -1.06
C GLU A 142 8.34 3.28 -0.66
N ALA A 143 7.85 4.48 -0.29
CA ALA A 143 6.44 4.70 0.01
C ALA A 143 5.53 4.50 -1.23
N ILE A 144 5.90 5.05 -2.38
CA ILE A 144 5.17 4.87 -3.64
C ILE A 144 5.10 3.40 -4.02
N THR A 145 6.25 2.72 -4.01
CA THR A 145 6.34 1.29 -4.31
C THR A 145 5.53 0.46 -3.32
N ALA A 146 5.49 0.81 -2.03
CA ALA A 146 4.68 0.10 -1.05
C ALA A 146 3.17 0.20 -1.36
N LEU A 147 2.70 1.40 -1.72
CA LEU A 147 1.31 1.63 -2.10
C LEU A 147 0.95 0.88 -3.39
N ASN A 148 1.81 0.92 -4.40
CA ASN A 148 1.58 0.17 -5.64
C ASN A 148 1.50 -1.34 -5.43
N ARG A 149 2.39 -1.91 -4.59
CA ARG A 149 2.39 -3.35 -4.32
C ARG A 149 1.16 -3.80 -3.55
N GLY A 150 0.76 -3.07 -2.52
CA GLY A 150 -0.41 -3.44 -1.72
C GLY A 150 -1.74 -3.25 -2.45
N LEU A 151 -1.79 -2.37 -3.45
CA LEU A 151 -3.01 -2.05 -4.20
C LEU A 151 -2.98 -2.53 -5.65
N ASP A 152 -1.93 -3.24 -6.05
CA ASP A 152 -1.71 -3.77 -7.40
C ASP A 152 -1.92 -2.74 -8.53
N LEU A 153 -1.39 -1.53 -8.34
CA LEU A 153 -1.61 -0.40 -9.27
C LEU A 153 -0.94 -0.58 -10.65
N THR A 154 -0.08 -1.58 -10.80
CA THR A 154 0.68 -1.86 -12.01
C THR A 154 0.00 -2.80 -12.99
N SER A 155 -1.16 -3.39 -12.64
CA SER A 155 -1.84 -4.39 -13.47
C SER A 155 -2.22 -3.91 -14.88
N ASP A 156 -2.26 -2.59 -15.11
CA ASP A 156 -2.50 -1.99 -16.43
C ASP A 156 -1.23 -1.49 -17.15
N THR A 157 -0.01 -1.74 -16.64
CA THR A 157 1.23 -1.21 -17.27
C THR A 157 2.07 -2.32 -17.91
N PRO A 158 2.10 -2.43 -19.25
CA PRO A 158 2.98 -3.37 -19.94
C PRO A 158 4.45 -3.08 -19.64
N VAL A 159 5.11 -3.98 -18.92
CA VAL A 159 6.56 -3.90 -18.70
C VAL A 159 7.26 -4.35 -19.98
N ALA A 160 7.80 -3.41 -20.75
CA ALA A 160 8.72 -3.74 -21.84
C ALA A 160 10.08 -4.18 -21.24
N VAL A 161 10.13 -5.40 -20.69
CA VAL A 161 11.40 -6.07 -20.36
C VAL A 161 11.91 -6.73 -21.63
N SER A 162 12.95 -6.17 -22.25
CA SER A 162 13.74 -6.90 -23.25
C SER A 162 14.60 -7.94 -22.52
N PRO A 163 14.40 -9.25 -22.71
CA PRO A 163 15.26 -10.24 -22.10
C PRO A 163 16.65 -10.21 -22.76
N THR A 164 17.71 -10.09 -21.96
CA THR A 164 19.08 -10.38 -22.41
C THR A 164 19.18 -11.87 -22.70
N THR A 165 19.09 -12.25 -23.97
CA THR A 165 19.24 -13.63 -24.42
C THR A 165 20.67 -14.12 -24.16
N GLN A 166 20.86 -14.87 -23.07
CA GLN A 166 21.97 -15.83 -22.99
C GLN A 166 21.69 -16.94 -24.01
N GLN A 167 22.27 -16.81 -25.21
CA GLN A 167 22.29 -17.87 -26.21
C GLN A 167 23.08 -19.07 -25.69
N ARG A 168 22.41 -19.98 -25.00
CA ARG A 168 22.93 -21.32 -24.75
C ARG A 168 22.63 -22.17 -25.99
N ALA A 169 23.58 -22.26 -26.91
CA ALA A 169 23.50 -23.08 -28.11
C ALA A 169 23.20 -24.55 -27.75
N ARG A 170 21.97 -25.01 -28.00
CA ARG A 170 21.60 -26.42 -27.93
C ARG A 170 21.80 -27.07 -29.30
N ARG A 171 22.68 -28.08 -29.35
CA ARG A 171 22.91 -28.96 -30.50
C ARG A 171 21.63 -29.74 -30.84
N LYS A 172 21.30 -29.86 -32.13
CA LYS A 172 20.12 -30.58 -32.64
C LYS A 172 20.37 -32.11 -32.68
N PRO A 173 19.41 -32.96 -32.29
CA PRO A 173 19.43 -34.37 -32.68
C PRO A 173 18.76 -34.56 -34.04
N VAL A 174 19.35 -35.42 -34.88
CA VAL A 174 18.84 -35.86 -36.19
C VAL A 174 17.89 -37.03 -35.96
N PHE A 175 16.72 -37.05 -36.61
CA PHE A 175 15.77 -38.17 -36.57
C PHE A 175 15.40 -38.58 -38.00
N VAL A 176 15.51 -39.89 -38.29
CA VAL A 176 15.28 -40.52 -39.60
C VAL A 176 13.91 -41.24 -39.57
N PRO A 177 13.05 -41.13 -40.61
CA PRO A 177 11.73 -41.73 -40.60
C PRO A 177 11.72 -43.15 -41.17
N ILE A 178 10.82 -44.01 -40.68
CA ILE A 178 10.35 -45.20 -41.39
C ILE A 178 8.82 -45.15 -41.45
N ALA A 179 8.30 -45.41 -42.65
CA ALA A 179 6.90 -45.36 -43.07
C ALA A 179 6.02 -46.48 -42.47
N ILE A 180 4.69 -46.30 -42.51
CA ILE A 180 3.67 -47.33 -42.83
C ILE A 180 2.39 -46.61 -43.33
N THR A 181 1.74 -47.31 -44.25
CA THR A 181 0.70 -47.01 -45.25
C THR A 181 -0.74 -46.74 -44.80
N SER A 182 -1.54 -46.19 -45.75
CA SER A 182 -3.02 -46.15 -45.91
C SER A 182 -3.75 -44.96 -45.26
N LEU A 183 -4.74 -44.25 -45.85
CA LEU A 183 -5.65 -44.52 -46.99
C LEU A 183 -6.28 -43.18 -47.48
N MET A 184 -6.78 -43.18 -48.71
CA MET A 184 -7.31 -42.07 -49.53
C MET A 184 -8.57 -41.33 -49.02
N GLN A 185 -8.56 -39.99 -49.14
CA GLN A 185 -9.72 -39.18 -49.58
C GLN A 185 -9.22 -37.97 -50.40
N PRO A 186 -9.78 -37.68 -51.60
CA PRO A 186 -9.56 -36.40 -52.26
C PRO A 186 -10.53 -35.36 -51.68
N LEU A 187 -10.01 -34.34 -51.00
CA LEU A 187 -10.76 -33.11 -50.76
C LEU A 187 -10.76 -32.29 -52.04
N ILE A 188 -11.94 -32.00 -52.57
CA ILE A 188 -12.16 -31.00 -53.60
C ILE A 188 -11.77 -29.64 -53.00
N ILE A 189 -10.60 -29.12 -53.36
CA ILE A 189 -10.20 -27.75 -53.01
C ILE A 189 -10.94 -26.81 -53.95
N SER A 190 -11.92 -26.10 -53.40
CA SER A 190 -12.54 -24.96 -54.08
C SER A 190 -11.46 -23.89 -54.31
N ARG A 191 -11.26 -23.54 -55.59
CA ARG A 191 -10.32 -22.53 -56.04
C ARG A 191 -10.84 -21.15 -55.61
N ALA A 192 -10.36 -20.66 -54.48
CA ALA A 192 -10.48 -19.25 -54.13
C ALA A 192 -9.59 -18.43 -55.08
N GLU A 193 -10.23 -17.51 -55.77
CA GLU A 193 -9.63 -16.56 -56.71
C GLU A 193 -8.60 -15.68 -56.00
N ALA A 194 -7.43 -15.50 -56.63
CA ALA A 194 -6.35 -14.69 -56.09
C ALA A 194 -6.74 -13.21 -56.13
N VAL A 195 -6.95 -12.61 -54.96
CA VAL A 195 -7.05 -11.15 -54.81
C VAL A 195 -5.65 -10.55 -55.06
N PRO A 196 -5.51 -9.52 -55.93
CA PRO A 196 -4.22 -8.88 -56.18
C PRO A 196 -3.68 -8.19 -54.91
N PRO A 197 -2.37 -7.96 -54.80
CA PRO A 197 -1.76 -7.33 -53.63
C PRO A 197 -2.12 -5.83 -53.59
N GLY A 198 -3.33 -5.53 -53.14
CA GLY A 198 -3.68 -4.24 -52.60
C GLY A 198 -2.96 -4.09 -51.26
N THR A 199 -2.28 -2.96 -51.09
CA THR A 199 -1.54 -2.53 -49.92
C THR A 199 -2.27 -2.93 -48.63
N MET A 200 -1.87 -4.06 -48.03
CA MET A 200 -2.18 -4.33 -46.64
C MET A 200 -1.37 -3.30 -45.86
N THR A 201 -1.98 -2.14 -45.60
CA THR A 201 -1.67 -1.41 -44.38
C THR A 201 -1.75 -2.45 -43.27
N PRO A 202 -0.66 -2.67 -42.50
CA PRO A 202 -0.71 -3.53 -41.33
C PRO A 202 -1.90 -3.10 -40.49
N PRO A 203 -2.62 -4.03 -39.83
CA PRO A 203 -3.65 -3.65 -38.89
C PRO A 203 -3.00 -2.64 -37.94
N GLU A 204 -3.60 -1.46 -37.88
CA GLU A 204 -3.20 -0.36 -37.03
C GLU A 204 -2.90 -0.95 -35.65
N THR A 205 -1.61 -1.06 -35.31
CA THR A 205 -1.19 -1.36 -33.96
C THR A 205 -1.85 -0.32 -33.11
N THR A 206 -2.85 -0.75 -32.35
CA THR A 206 -3.38 -0.09 -31.17
C THR A 206 -2.24 0.69 -30.54
N GLN A 207 -2.31 2.03 -30.56
CA GLN A 207 -1.26 2.89 -30.02
C GLN A 207 -0.80 2.31 -28.69
N PRO A 208 0.49 1.95 -28.55
CA PRO A 208 0.95 1.36 -27.31
C PRO A 208 0.70 2.38 -26.22
N GLU A 209 0.08 1.95 -25.12
CA GLU A 209 0.17 2.72 -23.89
C GLU A 209 1.61 3.22 -23.74
N ARG A 210 1.82 4.52 -23.52
CA ARG A 210 3.17 5.05 -23.34
C ARG A 210 3.89 4.16 -22.34
N SER A 211 5.08 3.69 -22.72
CA SER A 211 5.87 2.82 -21.85
C SER A 211 6.11 3.51 -20.51
N ALA A 212 6.23 2.74 -19.44
CA ALA A 212 6.46 3.27 -18.10
C ALA A 212 7.65 4.25 -18.06
N SER A 213 8.73 3.92 -18.76
CA SER A 213 9.91 4.78 -18.87
C SER A 213 9.63 6.10 -19.58
N ALA A 214 8.80 6.11 -20.63
CA ALA A 214 8.43 7.37 -21.30
C ALA A 214 7.65 8.28 -20.36
N ILE A 215 6.69 7.75 -19.60
CA ILE A 215 5.91 8.53 -18.64
C ILE A 215 6.81 9.20 -17.60
N VAL A 216 7.78 8.44 -17.07
CA VAL A 216 8.70 8.94 -16.06
C VAL A 216 9.68 9.95 -16.64
N ASN A 217 10.32 9.64 -17.77
CA ASN A 217 11.33 10.51 -18.40
C ASN A 217 10.75 11.80 -18.98
N ASP A 218 9.51 11.78 -19.46
CA ASP A 218 8.86 12.95 -20.02
C ASP A 218 8.40 13.93 -18.93
N TYR A 219 8.14 13.45 -17.72
CA TYR A 219 7.55 14.24 -16.63
C TYR A 219 8.58 14.71 -15.59
N TYR A 220 9.43 13.80 -15.10
CA TYR A 220 10.32 14.07 -13.98
C TYR A 220 11.70 14.54 -14.45
N THR A 221 12.17 15.66 -13.93
CA THR A 221 13.50 16.22 -14.25
C THR A 221 14.63 15.40 -13.65
N ASP A 222 14.35 14.66 -12.57
CA ASP A 222 15.27 13.77 -11.86
C ASP A 222 15.02 12.29 -12.16
N ALA A 223 14.38 11.98 -13.30
CA ALA A 223 14.04 10.62 -13.72
C ALA A 223 15.24 9.64 -13.70
N SER A 224 16.44 10.13 -13.98
CA SER A 224 17.69 9.34 -13.92
C SER A 224 18.04 8.83 -12.51
N SER A 225 17.48 9.43 -11.46
CA SER A 225 17.66 9.02 -10.07
C SER A 225 16.73 7.88 -9.65
N ILE A 226 15.78 7.49 -10.51
CA ILE A 226 14.81 6.42 -10.25
C ILE A 226 15.43 5.08 -10.70
N PRO A 227 15.58 4.10 -9.80
CA PRO A 227 16.06 2.77 -10.16
C PRO A 227 15.17 2.11 -11.22
N GLN A 228 15.79 1.43 -12.20
CA GLN A 228 15.09 0.82 -13.34
C GLN A 228 13.95 -0.12 -12.91
N ASN A 229 14.13 -0.85 -11.81
CA ASN A 229 13.14 -1.79 -11.27
C ASN A 229 11.92 -1.09 -10.63
N ALA A 230 12.00 0.21 -10.34
CA ALA A 230 10.93 1.00 -9.74
C ALA A 230 10.22 1.93 -10.74
N ILE A 231 10.70 2.00 -11.99
CA ILE A 231 10.06 2.79 -13.06
C ILE A 231 8.58 2.39 -13.27
N PRO A 232 8.20 1.09 -13.34
CA PRO A 232 6.80 0.72 -13.49
C PRO A 232 5.91 1.22 -12.34
N ASP A 233 6.43 1.13 -11.11
CA ASP A 233 5.75 1.62 -9.91
C ASP A 233 5.51 3.13 -10.01
N VAL A 234 6.55 3.91 -10.27
CA VAL A 234 6.43 5.38 -10.37
C VAL A 234 5.48 5.76 -11.52
N ALA A 235 5.59 5.10 -12.68
CA ALA A 235 4.71 5.36 -13.80
C ALA A 235 3.23 5.08 -13.47
N ALA A 236 2.93 3.96 -12.82
CA ALA A 236 1.59 3.60 -12.39
C ALA A 236 1.01 4.64 -11.40
N ALA A 237 1.78 5.00 -10.37
CA ALA A 237 1.37 6.03 -9.41
C ALA A 237 1.15 7.40 -10.09
N THR A 238 1.98 7.74 -11.08
CA THR A 238 1.86 8.98 -11.86
C THR A 238 0.59 8.97 -12.71
N LYS A 239 0.28 7.86 -13.40
CA LYS A 239 -0.95 7.71 -14.20
C LYS A 239 -2.22 7.88 -13.35
N GLN A 240 -2.18 7.37 -12.11
CA GLN A 240 -3.29 7.40 -11.16
C GLN A 240 -3.40 8.72 -10.36
N ASN A 241 -2.60 9.73 -10.71
CA ASN A 241 -2.51 11.01 -9.99
C ASN A 241 -2.17 10.86 -8.49
N ILE A 242 -1.45 9.79 -8.11
CA ILE A 242 -1.08 9.51 -6.72
C ILE A 242 0.12 10.34 -6.28
N VAL A 243 1.07 10.59 -7.19
CA VAL A 243 2.31 11.30 -6.85
C VAL A 243 2.01 12.76 -6.53
N VAL A 244 2.49 13.21 -5.37
CA VAL A 244 2.48 14.61 -4.96
C VAL A 244 3.91 15.07 -4.71
N ASN A 245 4.30 16.16 -5.38
CA ASN A 245 5.67 16.68 -5.34
C ASN A 245 5.66 18.15 -4.95
N TYR A 246 6.42 18.44 -3.90
CA TYR A 246 6.61 19.77 -3.36
C TYR A 246 8.11 20.03 -3.17
N PRO A 247 8.61 21.26 -3.44
CA PRO A 247 7.88 22.39 -4.01
C PRO A 247 7.70 22.32 -5.52
N ASN A 248 8.50 21.51 -6.22
CA ASN A 248 8.46 21.37 -7.68
C ASN A 248 7.73 20.09 -8.07
N ALA A 249 6.59 20.20 -8.74
CA ALA A 249 5.79 19.05 -9.19
C ALA A 249 6.60 18.08 -10.08
N ARG A 250 7.62 18.58 -10.79
CA ARG A 250 8.45 17.80 -11.73
C ARG A 250 9.67 17.13 -11.09
N GLU A 251 9.89 17.25 -9.79
CA GLU A 251 10.99 16.58 -9.09
C GLU A 251 10.44 15.54 -8.12
N LEU A 252 10.77 14.27 -8.35
CA LEU A 252 10.31 13.19 -7.48
C LEU A 252 11.11 13.12 -6.18
N ASN A 253 12.41 13.33 -6.21
CA ASN A 253 13.35 13.13 -5.10
C ASN A 253 13.31 11.69 -4.54
N PRO A 254 13.52 10.65 -5.38
CA PRO A 254 13.21 9.25 -5.02
C PRO A 254 14.03 8.69 -3.85
N ASN A 255 15.24 9.21 -3.63
CA ASN A 255 16.19 8.70 -2.64
C ASN A 255 16.21 9.49 -1.33
N GLN A 256 15.38 10.54 -1.21
CA GLN A 256 15.28 11.33 0.02
C GLN A 256 14.32 10.68 1.01
N PRO A 257 14.59 10.75 2.33
CA PRO A 257 13.62 10.38 3.35
C PRO A 257 12.32 11.18 3.17
N ALA A 258 11.19 10.49 3.11
CA ALA A 258 9.89 11.11 2.96
C ALA A 258 9.45 11.76 4.28
N SER A 259 9.02 13.01 4.20
CA SER A 259 8.44 13.73 5.33
C SER A 259 7.02 13.25 5.65
N ARG A 260 6.54 13.53 6.87
CA ARG A 260 5.16 13.23 7.29
C ARG A 260 4.12 13.93 6.40
N ALA A 261 4.42 15.14 5.92
CA ALA A 261 3.58 15.86 4.97
C ALA A 261 3.50 15.16 3.61
N GLU A 262 4.63 14.68 3.09
CA GLU A 262 4.66 13.93 1.83
C GLU A 262 3.92 12.60 1.92
N ILE A 263 4.13 11.84 3.01
CA ILE A 263 3.39 10.59 3.24
C ILE A 263 1.88 10.88 3.35
N ALA A 264 1.47 11.92 4.07
CA ALA A 264 0.06 12.30 4.15
C ALA A 264 -0.51 12.65 2.76
N ALA A 265 0.24 13.39 1.93
CA ALA A 265 -0.20 13.73 0.58
C ALA A 265 -0.33 12.49 -0.32
N LEU A 266 0.63 11.57 -0.29
CA LEU A 266 0.58 10.31 -1.03
C LEU A 266 -0.61 9.45 -0.61
N ILE A 267 -0.78 9.23 0.70
CA ILE A 267 -1.89 8.43 1.24
C ILE A 267 -3.24 9.05 0.88
N HIS A 268 -3.37 10.37 0.96
CA HIS A 268 -4.57 11.08 0.52
C HIS A 268 -4.87 10.80 -0.95
N GLN A 269 -3.90 11.03 -1.85
CA GLN A 269 -4.15 10.81 -3.29
C GLN A 269 -4.42 9.35 -3.61
N THR A 270 -3.79 8.40 -2.92
CA THR A 270 -4.12 6.98 -3.07
C THR A 270 -5.55 6.69 -2.65
N LEU A 271 -6.05 7.28 -1.56
CA LEU A 271 -7.45 7.09 -1.18
C LEU A 271 -8.42 7.74 -2.18
N VAL A 272 -8.05 8.88 -2.78
CA VAL A 272 -8.81 9.52 -3.86
C VAL A 272 -8.83 8.63 -5.11
N SER A 273 -7.68 8.09 -5.55
CA SER A 273 -7.61 7.23 -6.73
C SER A 273 -8.40 5.94 -6.58
N GLN A 274 -8.58 5.47 -5.34
CA GLN A 274 -9.42 4.32 -4.99
C GLN A 274 -10.90 4.67 -4.79
N GLY A 275 -11.30 5.93 -4.97
CA GLY A 275 -12.69 6.39 -4.76
C GLY A 275 -13.15 6.33 -3.30
N ARG A 276 -12.22 6.27 -2.35
CA ARG A 276 -12.52 6.09 -0.91
C ARG A 276 -12.69 7.41 -0.17
N ILE A 277 -12.13 8.49 -0.71
CA ILE A 277 -12.33 9.86 -0.20
C ILE A 277 -12.49 10.82 -1.37
N GLU A 278 -13.22 11.91 -1.15
CA GLU A 278 -13.38 12.98 -2.14
C GLU A 278 -12.05 13.69 -2.44
N PRO A 279 -11.82 14.11 -3.70
CA PRO A 279 -10.68 14.95 -4.04
C PRO A 279 -10.71 16.28 -3.29
N LEU A 280 -9.60 17.01 -3.36
CA LEU A 280 -9.57 18.39 -2.88
C LEU A 280 -10.45 19.27 -3.78
N PRO A 281 -11.01 20.38 -3.25
CA PRO A 281 -11.66 21.40 -4.07
C PRO A 281 -10.77 21.84 -5.24
N GLU A 282 -11.33 22.10 -6.41
CA GLU A 282 -10.56 22.43 -7.62
C GLU A 282 -9.69 23.68 -7.47
N ASP A 283 -10.17 24.66 -6.70
CA ASP A 283 -9.50 25.91 -6.38
C ASP A 283 -8.42 25.78 -5.29
N SER A 284 -8.25 24.59 -4.70
CA SER A 284 -7.21 24.35 -3.70
C SER A 284 -5.81 24.58 -4.29
N PRO A 285 -4.98 25.46 -3.69
CA PRO A 285 -3.63 25.69 -4.17
C PRO A 285 -2.76 24.42 -4.07
N ALA A 286 -3.11 23.46 -3.21
CA ALA A 286 -2.39 22.20 -3.11
C ALA A 286 -2.53 21.33 -4.37
N ASN A 287 -3.54 21.57 -5.22
CA ASN A 287 -3.71 20.85 -6.47
C ASN A 287 -2.53 21.03 -7.43
N GLN A 288 -1.76 22.11 -7.33
CA GLN A 288 -0.59 22.35 -8.18
C GLN A 288 0.55 21.34 -7.94
N TYR A 289 0.57 20.71 -6.76
CA TYR A 289 1.59 19.73 -6.37
C TYR A 289 1.21 18.29 -6.76
N ILE A 290 -0.05 18.06 -7.13
CA ILE A 290 -0.52 16.75 -7.59
C ILE A 290 -0.05 16.57 -9.03
N VAL A 291 0.74 15.52 -9.25
CA VAL A 291 1.25 15.16 -10.56
C VAL A 291 0.11 14.66 -11.44
N ARG A 292 -0.11 15.34 -12.57
CA ARG A 292 -1.12 14.96 -13.58
C ARG A 292 -0.44 14.79 -14.93
N THR A 293 -0.69 13.67 -15.60
CA THR A 293 -0.23 13.47 -16.98
C THR A 293 -1.24 14.05 -17.97
N SER A 294 -0.77 14.67 -19.06
CA SER A 294 -1.59 15.39 -20.05
C SER A 294 -2.63 14.54 -20.80
N GLY A 295 -2.75 13.24 -20.49
CA GLY A 295 -3.78 12.35 -21.03
C GLY A 295 -5.13 12.43 -20.30
N ASN A 296 -5.14 12.86 -19.02
CA ASN A 296 -6.34 12.84 -18.18
C ASN A 296 -7.05 14.21 -18.05
N ASN A 297 -6.56 15.24 -18.74
CA ASN A 297 -7.13 16.60 -18.73
C ASN A 297 -8.32 16.80 -19.68
N ARG A 298 -9.04 15.72 -20.03
CA ARG A 298 -10.27 15.79 -20.81
C ARG A 298 -11.45 15.32 -19.97
N ARG A 299 -12.00 16.22 -19.17
CA ARG A 299 -13.45 16.40 -18.94
C ARG A 299 -13.67 17.61 -18.05
#